data_AF-A0A329J6A7-F1
#
_entry.id   AF-A0A329J6A7-F1
#
_cell.length_a   1.000
_cell.length_b   1.000
_cell.length_c   1.000
_cell.angle_alpha   90.00
_cell.angle_beta   90.00
_cell.angle_gamma   90.00
#
_symmetry.space_group_name_H-M   'P 1'
#
loop_
_entity.id
_entity.type
_entity.pdbx_description
1 polymer ?
#
loop_
_entity_poly.entity_id
_entity_poly.type
_entity_poly.pdbx_seq_one_letter_code
_entity_poly.pdbx_strand_id
1 'polypeptide(L)'
;MGDEQVRDRELELWNILLNHEGRRELAIEHWSGELTGHAMALARLGIITASELDEMLDYADAAYSHAIEQKGTRPPCEGDQGREA
;
A
#
# COMPACT_ATOMS: atom_id res chain seq x y z
N MET A 1 -12.83 -12.25 -24.48
CA MET A 1 -13.00 -10.80 -24.22
C MET A 1 -13.40 -10.47 -22.78
N GLY A 2 -13.70 -11.45 -21.90
CA GLY A 2 -14.03 -11.16 -20.49
C GLY A 2 -12.80 -10.97 -19.59
N ASP A 3 -11.75 -11.76 -19.81
CA ASP A 3 -10.60 -11.83 -18.89
C ASP A 3 -9.74 -10.56 -18.89
N GLU A 4 -9.64 -9.88 -20.04
CA GLU A 4 -8.88 -8.64 -20.18
C GLU A 4 -9.55 -7.47 -19.43
N GLN A 5 -10.88 -7.37 -19.50
CA GLN A 5 -11.66 -6.37 -18.74
C GLN A 5 -11.60 -6.63 -17.23
N VAL A 6 -11.59 -7.91 -16.84
CA VAL A 6 -11.40 -8.29 -15.43
C VAL A 6 -10.01 -7.89 -14.96
N ARG A 7 -8.98 -8.20 -15.74
CA ARG A 7 -7.59 -7.81 -15.44
C ARG A 7 -7.45 -6.31 -15.28
N ASP A 8 -7.93 -5.52 -16.24
CA ASP A 8 -7.82 -4.06 -16.20
C ASP A 8 -8.52 -3.48 -14.96
N ARG A 9 -9.71 -4.01 -14.63
CA ARG A 9 -10.45 -3.60 -13.43
C ARG A 9 -9.72 -3.96 -12.13
N GLU A 10 -9.14 -5.14 -12.05
CA GLU A 10 -8.40 -5.56 -10.87
C GLU A 10 -7.12 -4.75 -10.66
N LEU A 11 -6.41 -4.41 -11.76
CA LEU A 11 -5.26 -3.53 -11.71
C LEU A 11 -5.64 -2.10 -11.33
N GLU A 12 -6.80 -1.61 -11.77
CA GLU A 12 -7.33 -0.32 -11.34
C GLU A 12 -7.63 -0.32 -9.83
N LEU A 13 -8.28 -1.36 -9.30
CA LEU A 13 -8.55 -1.49 -7.87
C LEU A 13 -7.27 -1.54 -7.04
N TRP A 14 -6.26 -2.27 -7.51
CA TRP A 14 -4.96 -2.32 -6.85
C TRP A 14 -4.28 -0.94 -6.82
N ASN A 15 -4.34 -0.19 -7.92
CA ASN A 15 -3.81 1.18 -7.99
C ASN A 15 -4.58 2.16 -7.08
N ILE A 16 -5.90 2.02 -6.96
CA ILE A 16 -6.70 2.83 -6.02
C ILE A 16 -6.27 2.54 -4.59
N LEU A 17 -6.07 1.26 -4.23
CA LEU A 17 -5.58 0.87 -2.91
C LEU A 17 -4.17 1.43 -2.65
N LEU A 18 -3.28 1.38 -3.64
CA LEU A 18 -1.93 1.93 -3.55
C LEU A 18 -1.94 3.44 -3.24
N ASN A 19 -2.86 4.16 -3.86
CA ASN A 19 -2.97 5.62 -3.70
C ASN A 19 -3.85 6.05 -2.50
N HIS A 20 -4.34 5.13 -1.68
CA HIS A 20 -5.24 5.44 -0.58
C HIS A 20 -4.50 6.08 0.63
N GLU A 21 -4.23 7.38 0.55
CA GLU A 21 -3.50 8.20 1.55
C GLU A 21 -4.01 8.03 2.99
N GLY A 22 -5.33 8.08 3.22
CA GLY A 22 -5.88 7.97 4.57
C GLY A 22 -5.58 6.63 5.28
N ARG A 23 -5.39 5.54 4.52
CA ARG A 23 -5.06 4.23 5.07
C ARG A 23 -3.56 4.05 5.27
N ARG A 24 -2.76 4.67 4.39
CA ARG A 24 -1.31 4.81 4.57
C ARG A 24 -1.03 5.48 5.92
N GLU A 25 -1.68 6.59 6.24
CA GLU A 25 -1.33 7.32 7.47
C GLU A 25 -1.78 6.65 8.77
N LEU A 26 -3.00 6.09 8.78
CA LEU A 26 -3.63 5.58 10.00
C LEU A 26 -3.33 4.10 10.28
N ALA A 27 -3.06 3.30 9.25
CA ALA A 27 -2.93 1.85 9.34
C ALA A 27 -1.95 1.27 8.29
N ILE A 28 -0.73 1.84 8.21
CA ILE A 28 0.34 1.47 7.26
C ILE A 28 0.55 -0.05 7.13
N GLU A 29 0.59 -0.79 8.25
CA GLU A 29 0.82 -2.24 8.25
C GLU A 29 -0.35 -2.99 7.61
N HIS A 30 -1.58 -2.59 7.94
CA HIS A 30 -2.78 -3.20 7.40
C HIS A 30 -2.95 -2.87 5.91
N TRP A 31 -2.64 -1.64 5.52
CA TRP A 31 -2.64 -1.20 4.12
C TRP A 31 -1.63 -1.99 3.27
N SER A 32 -0.40 -2.17 3.76
CA SER A 32 0.62 -2.98 3.06
C SER A 32 0.22 -4.45 2.95
N GLY A 33 -0.36 -5.02 4.02
CA GLY A 33 -0.89 -6.38 4.00
C GLY A 33 -2.00 -6.59 2.95
N GLU A 34 -2.89 -5.61 2.78
CA GLU A 34 -3.92 -5.69 1.73
C GLU A 34 -3.37 -5.53 0.32
N LEU A 35 -2.38 -4.64 0.10
CA LEU A 35 -1.74 -4.48 -1.21
C LEU A 35 -1.07 -5.77 -1.69
N THR A 36 -0.29 -6.38 -0.80
CA THR A 36 0.40 -7.65 -1.07
C THR A 36 -0.59 -8.80 -1.22
N GLY A 37 -1.61 -8.85 -0.36
CA GLY A 37 -2.68 -9.84 -0.43
C GLY A 37 -3.49 -9.78 -1.73
N HIS A 38 -3.82 -8.58 -2.20
CA HIS A 38 -4.53 -8.36 -3.47
C HIS A 38 -3.66 -8.84 -4.64
N ALA A 39 -2.39 -8.41 -4.73
CA ALA A 39 -1.47 -8.85 -5.78
C ALA A 39 -1.33 -10.38 -5.83
N MET A 40 -1.14 -11.03 -4.67
CA MET A 40 -1.10 -12.50 -4.57
C MET A 40 -2.39 -13.17 -5.04
N ALA A 41 -3.55 -12.57 -4.75
CA ALA A 41 -4.84 -13.10 -5.21
C ALA A 41 -4.96 -13.03 -6.73
N LEU A 42 -4.53 -11.94 -7.36
CA LEU A 42 -4.54 -11.80 -8.83
C LEU A 42 -3.67 -12.87 -9.50
N ALA A 43 -2.48 -13.12 -8.95
CA ALA A 43 -1.58 -14.15 -9.48
C ALA A 43 -2.19 -15.56 -9.33
N ARG A 44 -2.80 -15.85 -8.16
CA ARG A 44 -3.48 -17.14 -7.92
C ARG A 44 -4.67 -17.38 -8.85
N LEU A 45 -5.38 -16.32 -9.21
CA LEU A 45 -6.51 -16.38 -10.14
C LEU A 45 -6.07 -16.39 -11.61
N GLY A 46 -4.76 -16.28 -11.89
CA GLY A 46 -4.22 -16.21 -13.25
C GLY A 46 -4.54 -14.91 -13.98
N ILE A 47 -4.90 -13.85 -13.23
CA ILE A 47 -5.21 -12.53 -13.78
C ILE A 47 -3.93 -11.79 -14.16
N ILE A 48 -2.86 -12.01 -13.40
CA ILE A 48 -1.51 -11.51 -13.67
C ILE A 48 -0.52 -12.67 -13.70
N THR A 49 0.60 -12.47 -14.39
CA THR A 49 1.73 -13.39 -14.43
C THR A 49 2.57 -13.33 -13.15
N ALA A 50 3.45 -14.32 -12.97
CA ALA A 50 4.41 -14.29 -11.86
C ALA A 50 5.38 -13.10 -11.92
N SER A 51 5.77 -12.68 -13.14
CA SER A 51 6.62 -11.48 -13.32
C SER A 51 5.90 -10.21 -12.89
N GLU A 52 4.63 -10.06 -13.27
CA GLU A 52 3.81 -8.92 -12.85
C GLU A 52 3.56 -8.94 -11.33
N LEU A 53 3.43 -10.12 -10.72
CA LEU A 53 3.34 -10.24 -9.26
C LEU A 53 4.60 -9.70 -8.58
N ASP A 54 5.78 -10.11 -9.04
CA ASP A 54 7.05 -9.65 -8.44
C ASP A 54 7.17 -8.12 -8.54
N GLU A 55 6.86 -7.53 -9.70
CA GLU A 55 6.83 -6.08 -9.87
C GLU A 55 5.85 -5.38 -8.92
N MET A 56 4.64 -5.93 -8.76
CA MET A 56 3.63 -5.38 -7.86
C MET A 56 4.05 -5.47 -6.39
N LEU A 57 4.72 -6.55 -5.99
CA LEU A 57 5.25 -6.72 -4.64
C LEU A 57 6.39 -5.73 -4.36
N ASP A 58 7.30 -5.53 -5.32
CA ASP A 58 8.37 -4.53 -5.22
C ASP A 58 7.80 -3.11 -5.07
N TYR A 59 6.76 -2.78 -5.84
CA TYR A 59 6.07 -1.50 -5.69
C TYR A 59 5.40 -1.34 -4.33
N ALA A 60 4.74 -2.39 -3.83
CA ALA A 60 4.09 -2.36 -2.51
C ALA A 60 5.12 -2.17 -1.38
N ASP A 61 6.29 -2.81 -1.48
CA ASP A 61 7.37 -2.70 -0.51
C ASP A 61 8.02 -1.31 -0.52
N ALA A 62 8.28 -0.77 -1.72
CA ALA A 62 8.79 0.59 -1.87
C ALA A 62 7.80 1.63 -1.29
N ALA A 63 6.50 1.45 -1.56
CA ALA A 63 5.47 2.33 -1.03
C ALA A 63 5.33 2.22 0.50
N TYR A 64 5.47 1.03 1.07
CA TYR A 64 5.51 0.81 2.52
C TYR A 64 6.72 1.48 3.18
N SER A 65 7.91 1.25 2.62
CA SER A 65 9.16 1.86 3.10
C SER A 65 9.05 3.38 3.12
N HIS A 66 8.57 3.96 2.01
CA HIS A 66 8.36 5.41 1.90
C HIS A 66 7.34 5.94 2.93
N ALA A 67 6.24 5.22 3.15
CA ALA A 67 5.21 5.62 4.10
C ALA A 67 5.71 5.55 5.57
N ILE A 68 6.54 4.56 5.91
CA ILE A 68 7.20 4.45 7.22
C ILE A 68 8.18 5.61 7.44
N GLU A 69 9.00 5.94 6.45
CA GLU A 69 9.94 7.07 6.52
C GLU A 69 9.21 8.40 6.75
N GLN A 70 8.11 8.64 6.04
CA GLN A 70 7.27 9.83 6.24
C GLN A 70 6.62 9.87 7.63
N LYS A 71 6.22 8.72 8.18
CA LYS A 71 5.67 8.65 9.54
C LYS A 71 6.74 8.92 10.61
N GLY A 72 7.97 8.43 10.41
CA GLY A 72 9.10 8.62 11.33
C GLY A 72 9.71 10.03 11.28
N THR A 73 9.49 10.77 10.20
CA THR A 73 9.98 12.15 10.02
C THR A 73 9.01 13.22 10.52
N ARG A 74 7.79 12.86 10.97
CA ARG A 74 6.93 13.79 11.71
C ARG A 74 7.59 14.07 13.08
N PRO A 75 8.02 15.31 13.37
CA PRO A 75 8.52 15.62 14.71
C PRO A 75 7.41 15.33 15.73
N PRO A 76 7.73 14.80 16.94
CA PRO A 76 6.75 14.74 18.00
C PRO A 76 6.24 16.16 18.20
N CYS A 77 4.91 16.35 18.18
CA CYS A 77 4.30 17.62 18.51
C CYS A 77 4.93 18.11 19.82
N GLU A 78 5.69 19.21 19.78
CA GLU A 78 6.13 19.92 20.97
C GLU A 78 4.89 20.47 21.66
N GLY A 79 4.30 19.63 22.49
CA GLY A 79 3.11 19.88 23.27
C GLY A 79 3.30 19.34 24.67
N ASP A 80 4.43 19.66 25.30
CA ASP A 80 4.55 19.64 26.76
C ASP A 80 5.70 20.54 27.23
N GLN A 81 5.44 21.84 27.31
CA GLN A 81 6.08 22.69 28.30
C GLN A 81 5.06 23.01 29.39
N GLY A 82 4.58 21.99 30.09
CA GLY A 82 4.09 22.13 31.45
C GLY A 82 5.23 21.91 32.46
N ARG A 83 5.93 22.96 32.88
CA ARG A 83 6.67 23.07 34.16
C ARG A 83 7.39 24.43 34.21
N GLU A 84 7.45 25.21 35.27
CA GLU A 84 6.91 25.26 36.64
C GLU A 84 7.38 26.62 37.20
N ALA A 85 6.62 27.15 38.16
CA ALA A 85 7.00 28.15 39.19
C ALA A 85 7.29 29.60 38.75
#